data_AF-A0A7Z9Y1A6-F1
#
_entry.id   AF-A0A7Z9Y1A6-F1
#
_cell.length_a   1.000
_cell.length_b   1.000
_cell.length_c   1.000
_cell.angle_alpha   90.00
_cell.angle_beta   90.00
_cell.angle_gamma   90.00
#
_symmetry.space_group_name_H-M   'P 1'
#
loop_
_entity.id
_entity.type
_entity.pdbx_description
1 polymer ?
#
loop_
_entity_poly.entity_id
_entity_poly.type
_entity_poly.pdbx_seq_one_letter_code
_entity_poly.pdbx_strand_id
1 'polypeptide(L)'
;MIKINQDTLPAAWPDEFVLPRYDGRSIANVPATVAAILGTPFNGLPALEDELWQPAAAGAKRVVVLIIDAMGWNLLQLMRDELEAVLGETAVAGQITSIFPSTTVAALSSLWTGVAPAQHGLVGFQLFFPEYATGGQMISFTPVFRKFPDALVDAGLEPENFLQWPGMAEQLAAGGVPTYAVKGRGIVDTALSKMHGRGVAANYGVFTFSDLLVQMADLLDEKAGERFYLSAYWPTIDTLSHFYSWDGTAVQAELRSLFHQIKTEFLDRLTAVARRDTVLFIVADHGQVPYIPDQRIPLTDHPRLEEMLLMRPLGGARELYLYARQGRVAHVVQYINEELG
;
A
#
# COMPACT_ATOMS: atom_id res chain seq x y z
N MET A 1 -7.59 4.03 20.05
CA MET A 1 -8.91 3.64 19.51
C MET A 1 -9.65 4.87 19.03
N ILE A 2 -9.84 5.01 17.72
CA ILE A 2 -10.70 6.04 17.13
C ILE A 2 -12.14 5.64 17.45
N LYS A 3 -12.83 6.39 18.31
CA LYS A 3 -14.27 6.18 18.55
C LYS A 3 -15.03 6.80 17.38
N ILE A 4 -15.56 5.98 16.49
CA ILE A 4 -16.47 6.43 15.44
C ILE A 4 -17.85 6.57 16.08
N ASN A 5 -18.43 7.77 16.05
CA ASN A 5 -19.84 7.94 16.39
C ASN A 5 -20.68 7.44 15.21
N GLN A 6 -21.37 6.31 15.38
CA GLN A 6 -22.17 5.73 14.30
C GLN A 6 -23.40 6.61 13.97
N ASP A 7 -23.84 7.46 14.91
CA ASP A 7 -24.99 8.34 14.72
C ASP A 7 -24.71 9.51 13.75
N THR A 8 -23.46 9.68 13.31
CA THR A 8 -23.05 10.76 12.39
C THR A 8 -22.69 10.25 10.99
N LEU A 9 -22.85 8.95 10.71
CA LEU A 9 -22.61 8.43 9.36
C LEU A 9 -23.80 8.77 8.45
N PRO A 10 -23.54 9.17 7.20
CA PRO A 10 -24.63 9.43 6.26
C PRO A 10 -25.38 8.12 5.97
N ALA A 11 -26.69 8.21 5.75
CA ALA A 11 -27.53 7.05 5.44
C ALA A 11 -27.12 6.36 4.11
N ALA A 12 -26.49 7.12 3.21
CA ALA A 12 -25.84 6.64 1.99
C ALA A 12 -24.63 7.52 1.68
N TRP A 13 -23.57 6.92 1.13
CA TRP A 13 -22.42 7.67 0.63
C TRP A 13 -22.71 8.17 -0.80
N PRO A 14 -22.16 9.32 -1.23
CA PRO A 14 -22.25 9.75 -2.62
C PRO A 14 -21.67 8.71 -3.58
N ASP A 15 -22.25 8.56 -4.77
CA ASP A 15 -21.90 7.50 -5.74
C ASP A 15 -20.43 7.54 -6.20
N GLU A 16 -19.79 8.71 -6.09
CA GLU A 16 -18.37 8.92 -6.36
C GLU A 16 -17.42 8.29 -5.32
N PHE A 17 -17.91 7.95 -4.12
CA PHE A 17 -17.10 7.29 -3.10
C PHE A 17 -17.06 5.78 -3.33
N VAL A 18 -15.88 5.29 -3.71
CA VAL A 18 -15.61 3.86 -3.76
C VAL A 18 -15.20 3.36 -2.37
N LEU A 19 -16.12 2.68 -1.69
CA LEU A 19 -15.83 2.07 -0.38
C LEU A 19 -14.90 0.85 -0.53
N PRO A 20 -13.95 0.64 0.40
CA PRO A 20 -13.14 -0.57 0.43
C PRO A 20 -13.99 -1.84 0.58
N ARG A 21 -13.78 -2.81 -0.30
CA ARG A 21 -14.43 -4.12 -0.32
C ARG A 21 -13.60 -5.15 0.46
N TYR A 22 -13.55 -4.97 1.78
CA TYR A 22 -12.79 -5.84 2.70
C TYR A 22 -13.30 -7.29 2.77
N ASP A 23 -14.44 -7.56 2.15
CA ASP A 23 -15.13 -8.85 2.08
C ASP A 23 -14.52 -9.85 1.07
N GLY A 24 -13.45 -9.47 0.37
CA GLY A 24 -12.78 -10.34 -0.61
C GLY A 24 -12.34 -9.65 -1.91
N ARG A 25 -12.50 -8.32 -2.02
CA ARG A 25 -12.06 -7.53 -3.18
C ARG A 25 -11.29 -6.27 -2.77
N SER A 26 -10.41 -6.38 -1.78
CA SER A 26 -9.49 -5.31 -1.36
C SER A 26 -8.05 -5.79 -1.39
N ILE A 27 -7.11 -4.86 -1.57
CA ILE A 27 -5.66 -5.08 -1.39
C ILE A 27 -5.35 -5.71 -0.02
N ALA A 28 -6.16 -5.42 1.00
CA ALA A 28 -6.02 -5.99 2.34
C ALA A 28 -6.36 -7.49 2.43
N ASN A 29 -6.99 -8.06 1.40
CA ASN A 29 -7.29 -9.50 1.31
C ASN A 29 -6.15 -10.31 0.68
N VAL A 30 -5.19 -9.66 0.01
CA VAL A 30 -4.02 -10.32 -0.62
C VAL A 30 -3.24 -11.18 0.39
N PRO A 31 -2.97 -10.76 1.64
CA PRO A 31 -2.18 -11.56 2.58
C PRO A 31 -2.84 -12.90 2.93
N ALA A 32 -4.16 -12.90 3.14
CA ALA A 32 -4.91 -14.12 3.38
C ALA A 32 -4.91 -15.04 2.14
N THR A 33 -4.94 -14.48 0.93
CA THR A 33 -4.76 -15.24 -0.32
C THR A 33 -3.38 -15.90 -0.39
N VAL A 34 -2.31 -15.15 -0.09
CA VAL A 34 -0.93 -15.68 -0.05
C VAL A 34 -0.84 -16.85 0.94
N ALA A 35 -1.38 -16.69 2.15
CA ALA A 35 -1.37 -17.74 3.17
C ALA A 35 -2.20 -18.96 2.76
N ALA A 36 -3.36 -18.77 2.12
CA ALA A 36 -4.20 -19.84 1.59
C ALA A 36 -3.47 -20.68 0.53
N ILE A 37 -2.78 -20.02 -0.41
CA ILE A 37 -1.98 -20.70 -1.45
C ILE A 37 -0.85 -21.51 -0.82
N LEU A 38 -0.19 -20.95 0.20
CA LEU A 38 0.93 -21.60 0.90
C LEU A 38 0.48 -22.60 1.97
N GLY A 39 -0.83 -22.79 2.16
CA GLY A 39 -1.42 -23.74 3.10
C GLY A 39 -1.09 -23.43 4.57
N THR A 40 -1.03 -22.15 4.93
CA THR A 40 -0.69 -21.69 6.28
C THR A 40 -1.89 -20.99 6.93
N PRO A 41 -2.20 -21.25 8.22
CA PRO A 41 -3.21 -20.48 8.94
C PRO A 41 -2.88 -18.99 8.96
N PHE A 42 -3.91 -18.15 8.83
CA PHE A 42 -3.74 -16.70 8.80
C PHE A 42 -4.84 -16.02 9.60
N ASN A 43 -4.44 -15.04 10.41
CA ASN A 43 -5.34 -14.22 11.20
C ASN A 43 -5.39 -12.82 10.58
N GLY A 44 -6.50 -12.53 9.90
CA GLY A 44 -6.75 -11.28 9.20
C GLY A 44 -8.12 -11.29 8.52
N LEU A 45 -8.29 -10.41 7.53
CA LEU A 45 -9.43 -10.40 6.61
C LEU A 45 -9.49 -11.69 5.77
N PRO A 46 -10.64 -12.00 5.15
CA PRO A 46 -10.74 -13.16 4.26
C PRO A 46 -9.80 -13.04 3.06
N ALA A 47 -9.53 -14.17 2.40
CA ALA A 47 -8.82 -14.19 1.12
C ALA A 47 -9.62 -13.44 0.04
N LEU A 48 -8.93 -13.08 -1.04
CA LEU A 48 -9.58 -12.60 -2.25
C LEU A 48 -10.56 -13.65 -2.79
N GLU A 49 -11.61 -13.18 -3.45
CA GLU A 49 -12.56 -14.05 -4.14
C GLU A 49 -11.83 -15.01 -5.09
N ASP A 50 -12.29 -16.26 -5.11
CA ASP A 50 -11.60 -17.39 -5.74
C ASP A 50 -11.25 -17.17 -7.21
N GLU A 51 -12.12 -16.47 -7.95
CA GLU A 51 -11.93 -16.15 -9.37
C GLU A 51 -10.67 -15.31 -9.66
N LEU A 52 -10.18 -14.56 -8.66
CA LEU A 52 -9.03 -13.67 -8.82
C LEU A 52 -7.67 -14.39 -8.73
N TRP A 53 -7.63 -15.64 -8.26
CA TRP A 53 -6.35 -16.30 -7.99
C TRP A 53 -6.32 -17.82 -8.19
N GLN A 54 -7.42 -18.54 -7.94
CA GLN A 54 -7.41 -20.01 -8.02
C GLN A 54 -6.99 -20.55 -9.39
N PRO A 55 -7.37 -19.96 -10.55
CA PRO A 55 -6.97 -20.46 -11.86
C PRO A 55 -5.45 -20.48 -12.08
N ALA A 56 -4.70 -19.62 -11.39
CA ALA A 56 -3.26 -19.45 -11.56
C ALA A 56 -2.41 -20.02 -10.40
N ALA A 57 -3.03 -20.45 -9.31
CA ALA A 57 -2.31 -20.78 -8.07
C ALA A 57 -2.33 -22.28 -7.69
N ALA A 58 -2.96 -23.14 -8.49
CA ALA A 58 -3.06 -24.56 -8.19
C ALA A 58 -1.67 -25.22 -8.05
N GLY A 59 -1.37 -25.75 -6.86
CA GLY A 59 -0.09 -26.42 -6.58
C GLY A 59 1.12 -25.49 -6.43
N ALA A 60 0.92 -24.17 -6.40
CA ALA A 60 2.00 -23.21 -6.20
C ALA A 60 2.65 -23.41 -4.82
N LYS A 61 3.98 -23.45 -4.81
CA LYS A 61 4.79 -23.50 -3.58
C LYS A 61 5.37 -22.14 -3.24
N ARG A 62 5.46 -21.25 -4.23
CA ARG A 62 6.04 -19.93 -4.08
C ARG A 62 5.04 -18.91 -4.54
N VAL A 63 4.83 -17.89 -3.71
CA VAL A 63 3.96 -16.77 -4.03
C VAL A 63 4.82 -15.54 -4.11
N VAL A 64 4.79 -14.86 -5.25
CA VAL A 64 5.46 -13.59 -5.47
C VAL A 64 4.39 -12.51 -5.53
N VAL A 65 4.51 -11.47 -4.71
CA VAL A 65 3.65 -10.28 -4.81
C VAL A 65 4.54 -9.09 -5.16
N LEU A 66 4.46 -8.66 -6.43
CA LEU A 66 5.09 -7.46 -6.95
C LEU A 66 4.11 -6.29 -6.81
N ILE A 67 4.44 -5.36 -5.94
CA ILE A 67 3.68 -4.15 -5.66
C ILE A 67 4.27 -3.01 -6.50
N ILE A 68 3.51 -2.54 -7.49
CA ILE A 68 3.87 -1.37 -8.29
C ILE A 68 3.03 -0.20 -7.78
N ASP A 69 3.69 0.72 -7.08
CA ASP A 69 3.04 1.83 -6.38
C ASP A 69 2.21 2.68 -7.36
N ALA A 70 0.95 2.93 -6.98
CA ALA A 70 -0.02 3.71 -7.74
C ALA A 70 -0.38 3.21 -9.16
N MET A 71 -0.02 1.97 -9.54
CA MET A 71 -0.45 1.34 -10.80
C MET A 71 -1.92 0.88 -10.76
N GLY A 72 -2.82 1.82 -10.47
CA GLY A 72 -4.24 1.54 -10.26
C GLY A 72 -4.98 1.07 -11.51
N TRP A 73 -6.24 0.64 -11.31
CA TRP A 73 -7.07 0.04 -12.34
C TRP A 73 -7.23 0.88 -13.61
N ASN A 74 -7.44 2.19 -13.49
CA ASN A 74 -7.61 3.07 -14.66
C ASN A 74 -6.37 3.10 -15.56
N LEU A 75 -5.18 3.14 -14.94
CA LEU A 75 -3.91 3.09 -15.65
C LEU A 75 -3.67 1.71 -16.29
N LEU A 76 -4.06 0.64 -15.59
CA LEU A 76 -4.01 -0.70 -16.15
C LEU A 76 -4.95 -0.87 -17.36
N GLN A 77 -6.16 -0.30 -17.31
CA GLN A 77 -7.08 -0.31 -18.45
C GLN A 77 -6.53 0.48 -19.63
N LEU A 78 -5.88 1.62 -19.36
CA LEU A 78 -5.25 2.42 -20.41
C LEU A 78 -4.12 1.66 -21.11
N MET A 79 -3.40 0.80 -20.39
CA MET A 79 -2.24 0.04 -20.87
C MET A 79 -2.55 -1.45 -21.12
N ARG A 80 -3.84 -1.80 -21.29
CA ARG A 80 -4.31 -3.18 -21.36
C ARG A 80 -3.64 -3.95 -22.50
N ASP A 81 -3.61 -3.37 -23.70
CA ASP A 81 -3.11 -4.04 -24.89
C ASP A 81 -1.61 -4.36 -24.75
N GLU A 82 -0.82 -3.43 -24.19
CA GLU A 82 0.60 -3.66 -23.92
C GLU A 82 0.82 -4.71 -22.82
N LEU A 83 -0.03 -4.74 -21.80
CA LEU A 83 0.03 -5.75 -20.74
C LEU A 83 -0.28 -7.14 -21.31
N GLU A 84 -1.34 -7.28 -22.11
CA GLU A 84 -1.75 -8.54 -22.73
C GLU A 84 -0.68 -9.05 -23.71
N ALA A 85 -0.03 -8.15 -24.46
CA ALA A 85 1.09 -8.50 -25.34
C ALA A 85 2.32 -9.05 -24.58
N VAL A 86 2.47 -8.68 -23.30
CA VAL A 86 3.59 -9.10 -22.44
C VAL A 86 3.28 -10.36 -21.63
N LEU A 87 2.11 -10.40 -20.97
CA LEU A 87 1.75 -11.47 -20.04
C LEU A 87 1.09 -12.67 -20.73
N GLY A 88 0.54 -12.49 -21.94
CA GLY A 88 -0.15 -13.52 -22.68
C GLY A 88 -1.49 -13.95 -22.08
N GLU A 89 -2.10 -14.98 -22.66
CA GLU A 89 -3.47 -15.43 -22.34
C GLU A 89 -3.64 -16.12 -20.96
N THR A 90 -2.55 -16.39 -20.24
CA THR A 90 -2.61 -17.09 -18.95
C THR A 90 -2.84 -16.18 -17.74
N ALA A 91 -2.90 -14.86 -17.95
CA ALA A 91 -3.06 -13.89 -16.87
C ALA A 91 -4.52 -13.81 -16.41
N VAL A 92 -4.74 -13.86 -15.10
CA VAL A 92 -6.00 -13.48 -14.47
C VAL A 92 -5.93 -12.00 -14.12
N ALA A 93 -6.89 -11.21 -14.59
CA ALA A 93 -6.98 -9.78 -14.28
C ALA A 93 -8.34 -9.48 -13.64
N GLY A 94 -8.32 -8.71 -12.56
CA GLY A 94 -9.53 -8.30 -11.88
C GLY A 94 -9.33 -7.01 -11.08
N GLN A 95 -10.42 -6.28 -10.90
CA GLN A 95 -10.42 -5.05 -10.13
C GLN A 95 -10.61 -5.36 -8.65
N ILE A 96 -9.69 -4.86 -7.83
CA ILE A 96 -9.82 -4.81 -6.37
C ILE A 96 -9.79 -3.35 -5.92
N THR A 97 -10.42 -3.09 -4.78
CA THR A 97 -10.35 -1.80 -4.09
C THR A 97 -9.04 -1.68 -3.30
N SER A 98 -8.59 -0.46 -3.07
CA SER A 98 -7.53 -0.19 -2.09
C SER A 98 -8.12 -0.29 -0.67
N ILE A 99 -7.65 0.56 0.23
CA ILE A 99 -8.13 0.76 1.59
C ILE A 99 -8.55 2.22 1.77
N PHE A 100 -9.12 2.57 2.93
CA PHE A 100 -9.33 3.96 3.30
C PHE A 100 -8.43 4.35 4.49
N PRO A 101 -7.65 5.45 4.38
CA PRO A 101 -7.45 6.25 3.17
C PRO A 101 -6.47 5.60 2.19
N SER A 102 -6.73 5.71 0.88
CA SER A 102 -5.95 5.08 -0.20
C SER A 102 -4.55 5.70 -0.36
N THR A 103 -3.68 5.43 0.61
CA THR A 103 -2.30 5.94 0.72
C THR A 103 -1.33 4.78 0.87
N THR A 104 -0.11 4.93 0.37
CA THR A 104 0.96 3.93 0.45
C THR A 104 1.14 3.38 1.86
N VAL A 105 1.20 4.25 2.88
CA VAL A 105 1.40 3.82 4.28
C VAL A 105 0.27 2.89 4.73
N ALA A 106 -0.98 3.29 4.53
CA ALA A 106 -2.12 2.51 4.99
C ALA A 106 -2.26 1.20 4.20
N ALA A 107 -2.09 1.25 2.87
CA ALA A 107 -2.23 0.09 2.00
C ALA A 107 -1.10 -0.94 2.20
N LEU A 108 0.17 -0.50 2.27
CA LEU A 108 1.28 -1.40 2.58
C LEU A 108 1.14 -2.00 3.99
N SER A 109 0.64 -1.24 4.96
CA SER A 109 0.39 -1.79 6.30
C SER A 109 -0.70 -2.84 6.30
N SER A 110 -1.76 -2.65 5.50
CA SER A 110 -2.78 -3.68 5.28
C SER A 110 -2.19 -4.91 4.56
N LEU A 111 -1.28 -4.75 3.60
CA LEU A 111 -0.56 -5.86 2.96
C LEU A 111 0.37 -6.62 3.92
N TRP A 112 0.98 -5.92 4.87
CA TRP A 112 1.88 -6.55 5.84
C TRP A 112 1.19 -7.09 7.09
N THR A 113 -0.13 -6.90 7.24
CA THR A 113 -0.89 -7.41 8.40
C THR A 113 -2.15 -8.19 8.04
N GLY A 114 -2.67 -8.02 6.81
CA GLY A 114 -3.92 -8.61 6.37
C GLY A 114 -5.17 -8.03 7.05
N VAL A 115 -5.09 -6.84 7.66
CA VAL A 115 -6.23 -6.19 8.31
C VAL A 115 -6.46 -4.79 7.78
N ALA A 116 -7.63 -4.20 8.02
CA ALA A 116 -7.97 -2.85 7.57
C ALA A 116 -7.23 -1.75 8.37
N PRO A 117 -7.10 -0.52 7.84
CA PRO A 117 -6.46 0.60 8.54
C PRO A 117 -7.04 0.93 9.90
N ALA A 118 -8.35 0.77 10.08
CA ALA A 118 -8.99 0.95 11.39
C ALA A 118 -8.49 -0.04 12.45
N GLN A 119 -7.98 -1.21 12.06
CA GLN A 119 -7.43 -2.23 12.95
C GLN A 119 -5.93 -2.04 13.20
N HIS A 120 -5.15 -1.73 12.16
CA HIS A 120 -3.70 -1.59 12.28
C HIS A 120 -3.22 -0.17 12.65
N GLY A 121 -4.11 0.83 12.66
CA GLY A 121 -3.86 2.17 13.22
C GLY A 121 -3.09 3.16 12.34
N LEU A 122 -2.47 2.68 11.25
CA LEU A 122 -1.79 3.52 10.26
C LEU A 122 -2.80 4.06 9.24
N VAL A 123 -3.48 5.14 9.63
CA VAL A 123 -4.64 5.69 8.92
C VAL A 123 -4.34 6.99 8.17
N GLY A 124 -3.08 7.33 7.90
CA GLY A 124 -2.81 8.56 7.15
C GLY A 124 -1.34 8.81 6.87
N PHE A 125 -1.10 9.69 5.90
CA PHE A 125 0.25 10.12 5.54
C PHE A 125 0.91 10.96 6.63
N GLN A 126 0.15 11.83 7.29
CA GLN A 126 0.58 12.58 8.47
C GLN A 126 -0.35 12.31 9.64
N LEU A 127 0.19 11.92 10.78
CA LEU A 127 -0.56 11.68 12.01
C LEU A 127 0.00 12.53 13.15
N PHE A 128 -0.87 12.86 14.12
CA PHE A 128 -0.45 13.53 15.34
C PHE A 128 0.13 12.52 16.31
N PHE A 129 1.26 12.86 16.92
CA PHE A 129 1.93 12.10 17.97
C PHE A 129 1.81 12.90 19.28
N PRO A 130 0.78 12.64 20.10
CA PRO A 130 0.51 13.41 21.32
C PRO A 130 1.69 13.43 22.29
N GLU A 131 2.42 12.32 22.40
CA GLU A 131 3.57 12.14 23.30
C GLU A 131 4.72 13.08 22.96
N TYR A 132 4.81 13.49 21.69
CA TYR A 132 5.84 14.40 21.16
C TYR A 132 5.29 15.78 20.80
N ALA A 133 3.98 16.00 21.02
CA ALA A 133 3.25 17.20 20.66
C ALA A 133 3.52 17.69 19.22
N THR A 134 3.73 16.76 18.27
CA THR A 134 4.02 17.09 16.86
C THR A 134 3.25 16.19 15.89
N GLY A 135 2.99 16.71 14.70
CA GLY A 135 2.66 15.86 13.56
C GLY A 135 3.91 15.14 13.06
N GLY A 136 3.76 13.91 12.57
CA GLY A 136 4.80 13.16 11.90
C GLY A 136 4.32 12.59 10.57
N GLN A 137 5.21 12.56 9.57
CA GLN A 137 4.98 11.88 8.30
C GLN A 137 5.29 10.39 8.46
N MET A 138 4.33 9.54 8.11
CA MET A 138 4.37 8.11 8.42
C MET A 138 5.22 7.27 7.47
N ILE A 139 5.69 7.83 6.34
CA ILE A 139 6.65 7.14 5.45
C ILE A 139 8.07 7.16 6.04
N SER A 140 8.51 8.34 6.46
CA SER A 140 9.90 8.59 6.88
C SER A 140 10.05 8.84 8.38
N PHE A 141 8.96 8.73 9.15
CA PHE A 141 8.91 8.96 10.60
C PHE A 141 9.59 10.27 11.00
N THR A 142 9.32 11.32 10.21
CA THR A 142 9.91 12.64 10.38
C THR A 142 8.86 13.66 10.86
N PRO A 143 9.22 14.64 11.71
CA PRO A 143 8.30 15.72 12.08
C PRO A 143 7.83 16.53 10.86
N VAL A 144 6.57 16.97 10.88
CA VAL A 144 5.98 17.70 9.73
C VAL A 144 6.62 19.06 9.45
N PHE A 145 7.32 19.65 10.43
CA PHE A 145 7.94 20.97 10.27
C PHE A 145 9.33 20.93 9.60
N ARG A 146 10.00 19.77 9.54
CA ARG A 146 11.28 19.63 8.86
C ARG A 146 11.60 18.16 8.57
N LYS A 147 12.15 17.91 7.37
CA LYS A 147 12.61 16.57 6.96
C LYS A 147 13.92 16.20 7.66
N PHE A 148 13.80 15.40 8.69
CA PHE A 148 14.85 14.62 9.34
C PHE A 148 14.38 13.16 9.40
N PRO A 149 14.77 12.31 8.43
CA PRO A 149 14.37 10.90 8.42
C PRO A 149 14.66 10.23 9.76
N ASP A 150 13.73 9.40 10.24
CA ASP A 150 13.81 8.66 11.50
C ASP A 150 13.98 9.52 12.77
N ALA A 151 13.87 10.84 12.70
CA ALA A 151 14.07 11.71 13.87
C ALA A 151 13.05 11.48 15.01
N LEU A 152 11.83 11.02 14.69
CA LEU A 152 10.91 10.59 15.75
C LEU A 152 11.40 9.31 16.42
N VAL A 153 12.00 8.39 15.66
CA VAL A 153 12.61 7.16 16.17
C VAL A 153 13.82 7.48 17.05
N ASP A 154 14.68 8.39 16.60
CA ASP A 154 15.81 8.89 17.39
C ASP A 154 15.34 9.57 18.70
N ALA A 155 14.14 10.16 18.69
CA ALA A 155 13.50 10.72 19.88
C ALA A 155 12.86 9.66 20.80
N GLY A 156 13.03 8.36 20.49
CA GLY A 156 12.53 7.24 21.27
C GLY A 156 11.19 6.69 20.79
N LEU A 157 10.70 7.10 19.62
CA LEU A 157 9.52 6.47 19.03
C LEU A 157 9.88 5.06 18.61
N GLU A 158 9.19 4.06 19.15
CA GLU A 158 9.34 2.67 18.71
C GLU A 158 8.31 2.40 17.61
N PRO A 159 8.70 2.33 16.33
CA PRO A 159 7.74 2.17 15.23
C PRO A 159 6.95 0.87 15.36
N GLU A 160 7.60 -0.19 15.86
CA GLU A 160 6.97 -1.49 16.06
C GLU A 160 5.77 -1.44 17.01
N ASN A 161 5.72 -0.47 17.93
CA ASN A 161 4.58 -0.27 18.84
C ASN A 161 3.36 0.37 18.16
N PHE A 162 3.53 0.98 16.97
CA PHE A 162 2.41 1.52 16.17
C PHE A 162 1.63 0.41 15.51
N LEU A 163 2.34 -0.57 14.93
CA LEU A 163 1.72 -1.70 14.25
C LEU A 163 1.58 -2.88 15.21
N GLN A 164 0.51 -2.90 16.00
CA GLN A 164 0.32 -3.92 17.04
C GLN A 164 -0.22 -5.27 16.51
N TRP A 165 -0.61 -5.32 15.24
CA TRP A 165 -1.07 -6.55 14.60
C TRP A 165 0.11 -7.45 14.21
N PRO A 166 0.03 -8.77 14.45
CA PRO A 166 0.98 -9.75 13.90
C PRO A 166 1.25 -9.54 12.40
N GLY A 167 2.52 -9.41 12.04
CA GLY A 167 2.95 -9.22 10.66
C GLY A 167 2.76 -10.47 9.81
N MET A 168 2.58 -10.30 8.51
CA MET A 168 2.41 -11.37 7.53
C MET A 168 3.55 -12.39 7.59
N ALA A 169 4.79 -11.90 7.64
CA ALA A 169 5.96 -12.77 7.69
C ALA A 169 6.08 -13.51 9.03
N GLU A 170 5.69 -12.89 10.16
CA GLU A 170 5.64 -13.57 11.47
C GLU A 170 4.63 -14.73 11.45
N GLN A 171 3.44 -14.49 10.87
CA GLN A 171 2.38 -15.49 10.76
C GLN A 171 2.79 -16.64 9.82
N LEU A 172 3.39 -16.34 8.67
CA LEU A 172 3.91 -17.36 7.75
C LEU A 172 5.05 -18.18 8.37
N ALA A 173 5.98 -17.52 9.08
CA ALA A 173 7.09 -18.19 9.75
C ALA A 173 6.60 -19.18 10.82
N ALA A 174 5.52 -18.86 11.53
CA ALA A 174 4.88 -19.80 12.47
C ALA A 174 4.34 -21.07 11.77
N GLY A 175 3.97 -20.98 10.49
CA GLY A 175 3.62 -22.12 9.63
C GLY A 175 4.81 -22.79 8.92
N GLY A 176 6.05 -22.37 9.21
CA GLY A 176 7.26 -22.88 8.57
C GLY A 176 7.45 -22.39 7.13
N VAL A 177 6.89 -21.24 6.78
CA VAL A 177 7.02 -20.61 5.46
C VAL A 177 7.85 -19.33 5.59
N PRO A 178 9.11 -19.29 5.11
CA PRO A 178 9.90 -18.07 5.15
C PRO A 178 9.34 -17.01 4.22
N THR A 179 9.54 -15.74 4.59
CA THR A 179 9.24 -14.58 3.77
C THR A 179 10.51 -13.85 3.39
N TYR A 180 10.64 -13.47 2.12
CA TYR A 180 11.70 -12.64 1.59
C TYR A 180 11.13 -11.32 1.08
N ALA A 181 11.86 -10.22 1.24
CA ALA A 181 11.42 -8.91 0.78
C ALA A 181 12.49 -8.25 -0.10
N VAL A 182 12.09 -7.75 -1.26
CA VAL A 182 12.96 -7.06 -2.23
C VAL A 182 12.43 -5.65 -2.43
N LYS A 183 13.24 -4.63 -2.17
CA LYS A 183 12.82 -3.23 -2.28
C LYS A 183 13.99 -2.30 -2.57
N GLY A 184 13.71 -1.05 -2.92
CA GLY A 184 14.73 -0.04 -3.15
C GLY A 184 15.73 0.03 -1.98
N ARG A 185 17.03 0.01 -2.27
CA ARG A 185 18.10 0.00 -1.25
C ARG A 185 17.94 1.13 -0.22
N GLY A 186 17.50 2.31 -0.67
CA GLY A 186 17.28 3.48 0.20
C GLY A 186 16.12 3.34 1.19
N ILE A 187 15.25 2.34 1.05
CA ILE A 187 14.10 2.12 1.94
C ILE A 187 14.18 0.82 2.74
N VAL A 188 15.27 0.03 2.62
CA VAL A 188 15.40 -1.26 3.33
C VAL A 188 15.38 -1.08 4.84
N ASP A 189 16.17 -0.12 5.35
CA ASP A 189 16.41 0.05 6.78
C ASP A 189 15.56 1.15 7.44
N THR A 190 14.57 1.70 6.73
CA THR A 190 13.68 2.74 7.25
C THR A 190 12.76 2.20 8.34
N ALA A 191 12.29 3.09 9.21
CA ALA A 191 11.35 2.74 10.28
C ALA A 191 10.09 2.01 9.78
N LEU A 192 9.50 2.46 8.66
CA LEU A 192 8.33 1.81 8.07
C LEU A 192 8.65 0.39 7.59
N SER A 193 9.80 0.19 6.90
CA SER A 193 10.20 -1.13 6.41
C SER A 193 10.51 -2.10 7.55
N LYS A 194 11.10 -1.65 8.64
CA LYS A 194 11.35 -2.48 9.83
C LYS A 194 10.03 -2.88 10.50
N MET A 195 9.10 -1.95 10.63
CA MET A 195 7.77 -2.20 11.18
C MET A 195 6.99 -3.24 10.35
N HIS A 196 7.02 -3.12 9.02
CA HIS A 196 6.39 -4.08 8.11
C HIS A 196 7.13 -5.42 8.04
N GLY A 197 8.46 -5.39 8.12
CA GLY A 197 9.34 -6.52 7.89
C GLY A 197 9.55 -7.44 9.10
N ARG A 198 8.74 -7.33 10.17
CA ARG A 198 8.82 -8.27 11.30
C ARG A 198 8.60 -9.69 10.81
N GLY A 199 9.49 -10.61 11.20
CA GLY A 199 9.46 -12.01 10.77
C GLY A 199 10.00 -12.28 9.36
N VAL A 200 10.41 -11.26 8.60
CA VAL A 200 11.05 -11.46 7.29
C VAL A 200 12.40 -12.16 7.47
N ALA A 201 12.63 -13.23 6.71
CA ALA A 201 13.84 -14.04 6.78
C ALA A 201 15.06 -13.34 6.17
N ALA A 202 14.87 -12.62 5.06
CA ALA A 202 15.90 -11.74 4.49
C ALA A 202 15.28 -10.58 3.69
N ASN A 203 15.95 -9.43 3.77
CA ASN A 203 15.65 -8.24 2.97
C ASN A 203 16.75 -8.02 1.93
N TYR A 204 16.35 -7.70 0.70
CA TYR A 204 17.24 -7.44 -0.43
C TYR A 204 17.03 -6.01 -0.92
N GLY A 205 18.12 -5.25 -1.00
CA GLY A 205 18.13 -3.87 -1.47
C GLY A 205 18.56 -3.78 -2.93
N VAL A 206 17.73 -3.14 -3.76
CA VAL A 206 17.95 -3.01 -5.21
C VAL A 206 18.16 -1.55 -5.63
N PHE A 207 18.81 -1.33 -6.77
CA PHE A 207 19.04 0.01 -7.33
C PHE A 207 18.06 0.37 -8.45
N THR A 208 17.71 -0.59 -9.30
CA THR A 208 16.85 -0.39 -10.47
C THR A 208 15.76 -1.45 -10.51
N PHE A 209 14.75 -1.24 -11.37
CA PHE A 209 13.71 -2.24 -11.56
C PHE A 209 14.27 -3.54 -12.16
N SER A 210 15.18 -3.43 -13.13
CA SER A 210 15.90 -4.58 -13.67
C SER A 210 16.66 -5.35 -12.59
N ASP A 211 17.38 -4.67 -11.69
CA ASP A 211 18.07 -5.30 -10.56
C ASP A 211 17.08 -6.03 -9.63
N LEU A 212 15.92 -5.44 -9.36
CA LEU A 212 14.84 -6.08 -8.62
C LEU A 212 14.36 -7.37 -9.29
N LEU A 213 14.06 -7.33 -10.59
CA LEU A 213 13.58 -8.49 -11.33
C LEU A 213 14.62 -9.61 -11.42
N VAL A 214 15.88 -9.25 -11.65
CA VAL A 214 17.00 -10.20 -11.70
C VAL A 214 17.20 -10.88 -10.36
N GLN A 215 17.23 -10.13 -9.25
CA GLN A 215 17.36 -10.71 -7.92
C GLN A 215 16.16 -11.60 -7.55
N MET A 216 14.94 -11.23 -7.95
CA MET A 216 13.76 -12.06 -7.76
C MET A 216 13.87 -13.39 -8.52
N ALA A 217 14.31 -13.35 -9.79
CA ALA A 217 14.49 -14.55 -10.61
C ALA A 217 15.57 -15.47 -10.02
N ASP A 218 16.73 -14.91 -9.69
CA ASP A 218 17.85 -15.65 -9.13
C ASP A 218 17.47 -16.31 -7.79
N LEU A 219 16.70 -15.63 -6.93
CA LEU A 219 16.20 -16.20 -5.67
C LEU A 219 15.23 -17.36 -5.90
N LEU A 220 14.32 -17.25 -6.88
CA LEU A 220 13.36 -18.32 -7.21
C LEU A 220 14.05 -19.57 -7.77
N ASP A 221 15.12 -19.38 -8.55
CA ASP A 221 15.93 -20.46 -9.10
C ASP A 221 16.84 -21.10 -8.03
N GLU A 222 17.51 -20.30 -7.18
CA GLU A 222 18.32 -20.79 -6.07
C GLU A 222 17.48 -21.65 -5.11
N LYS A 223 16.24 -21.21 -4.85
CA LYS A 223 15.30 -21.87 -3.94
C LYS A 223 14.29 -22.76 -4.68
N ALA A 224 14.74 -23.35 -5.78
CA ALA A 224 13.92 -24.27 -6.56
C ALA A 224 13.44 -25.46 -5.71
N GLY A 225 12.12 -25.64 -5.58
CA GLY A 225 11.50 -26.72 -4.81
C GLY A 225 11.14 -26.37 -3.36
N GLU A 226 11.61 -25.22 -2.85
CA GLU A 226 11.22 -24.70 -1.54
C GLU A 226 9.85 -24.01 -1.58
N ARG A 227 9.23 -23.86 -0.40
CA ARG A 227 7.97 -23.13 -0.20
C ARG A 227 8.25 -21.81 0.51
N PHE A 228 7.89 -20.67 -0.08
CA PHE A 228 8.13 -19.35 0.52
C PHE A 228 7.25 -18.25 -0.08
N TYR A 229 7.20 -17.12 0.63
CA TYR A 229 6.60 -15.88 0.14
C TYR A 229 7.68 -14.86 -0.24
N LEU A 230 7.53 -14.20 -1.39
CA LEU A 230 8.40 -13.12 -1.84
C LEU A 230 7.58 -11.85 -2.07
N SER A 231 7.83 -10.81 -1.28
CA SER A 231 7.27 -9.47 -1.50
C SER A 231 8.28 -8.60 -2.23
N ALA A 232 7.87 -7.94 -3.32
CA ALA A 232 8.66 -6.96 -4.03
C ALA A 232 7.91 -5.63 -4.13
N TYR A 233 8.59 -4.50 -4.00
CA TYR A 233 7.96 -3.17 -4.08
C TYR A 233 8.76 -2.20 -4.98
N TRP A 234 8.05 -1.51 -5.87
CA TRP A 234 8.62 -0.53 -6.80
C TRP A 234 7.81 0.78 -6.85
N PRO A 235 8.42 1.96 -6.54
CA PRO A 235 7.69 3.21 -6.33
C PRO A 235 7.55 4.13 -7.56
N THR A 236 8.19 3.80 -8.68
CA THR A 236 8.45 4.77 -9.75
C THR A 236 7.18 5.31 -10.42
N ILE A 237 6.14 4.49 -10.58
CA ILE A 237 4.89 4.90 -11.24
C ILE A 237 4.18 6.00 -10.43
N ASP A 238 4.10 5.85 -9.11
CA ASP A 238 3.56 6.89 -8.23
C ASP A 238 4.32 8.21 -8.34
N THR A 239 5.66 8.12 -8.28
CA THR A 239 6.54 9.29 -8.39
C THR A 239 6.31 10.02 -9.71
N LEU A 240 6.31 9.31 -10.83
CA LEU A 240 6.11 9.93 -12.15
C LEU A 240 4.72 10.54 -12.27
N SER A 241 3.69 9.83 -11.81
CA SER A 241 2.31 10.28 -11.93
C SER A 241 2.04 11.54 -11.09
N HIS A 242 2.75 11.72 -9.97
CA HIS A 242 2.73 12.96 -9.20
C HIS A 242 3.26 14.19 -9.96
N PHE A 243 4.21 14.01 -10.89
CA PHE A 243 4.76 15.10 -11.70
C PHE A 243 4.06 15.28 -13.04
N TYR A 244 3.53 14.20 -13.63
CA TYR A 244 3.09 14.16 -15.03
C TYR A 244 1.63 13.76 -15.23
N SER A 245 0.85 13.57 -14.16
CA SER A 245 -0.46 12.90 -14.18
C SER A 245 -0.35 11.41 -14.51
N TRP A 246 -1.29 10.62 -14.00
CA TRP A 246 -1.32 9.16 -14.15
C TRP A 246 -1.51 8.70 -15.60
N ASP A 247 -2.19 9.51 -16.42
CA ASP A 247 -2.41 9.29 -17.84
C ASP A 247 -1.33 9.94 -18.72
N GLY A 248 -0.31 10.55 -18.12
CA GLY A 248 0.78 11.23 -18.82
C GLY A 248 1.64 10.30 -19.67
N THR A 249 2.17 10.83 -20.78
CA THR A 249 2.99 10.05 -21.73
C THR A 249 4.25 9.45 -21.10
N ALA A 250 4.85 10.14 -20.12
CA ALA A 250 6.00 9.65 -19.36
C ALA A 250 5.65 8.42 -18.51
N VAL A 251 4.48 8.42 -17.86
CA VAL A 251 3.99 7.29 -17.06
C VAL A 251 3.72 6.08 -17.94
N GLN A 252 3.06 6.27 -19.08
CA GLN A 252 2.80 5.20 -20.05
C GLN A 252 4.10 4.61 -20.62
N ALA A 253 5.10 5.46 -20.92
CA ALA A 253 6.41 5.02 -21.40
C ALA A 253 7.15 4.18 -20.34
N GLU A 254 7.10 4.61 -19.08
CA GLU A 254 7.67 3.84 -17.97
C GLU A 254 6.96 2.49 -17.84
N LEU A 255 5.63 2.43 -17.89
CA LEU A 255 4.91 1.16 -17.82
C LEU A 255 5.27 0.19 -18.94
N ARG A 256 5.39 0.67 -20.19
CA ARG A 256 5.88 -0.18 -21.28
C ARG A 256 7.28 -0.73 -20.99
N SER A 257 8.16 0.10 -20.42
CA SER A 257 9.50 -0.31 -19.99
C SER A 257 9.44 -1.36 -18.88
N LEU A 258 8.59 -1.17 -17.85
CA LEU A 258 8.43 -2.11 -16.74
C LEU A 258 7.85 -3.45 -17.24
N PHE A 259 6.79 -3.44 -18.05
CA PHE A 259 6.20 -4.66 -18.60
C PHE A 259 7.21 -5.42 -19.47
N HIS A 260 7.93 -4.72 -20.34
CA HIS A 260 8.99 -5.36 -21.13
C HIS A 260 10.05 -6.02 -20.25
N GLN A 261 10.53 -5.32 -19.21
CA GLN A 261 11.51 -5.87 -18.26
C GLN A 261 10.95 -7.05 -17.45
N ILE A 262 9.68 -7.02 -17.01
CA ILE A 262 9.03 -8.16 -16.34
C ILE A 262 9.09 -9.38 -17.26
N LYS A 263 8.85 -9.19 -18.56
CA LYS A 263 8.97 -10.27 -19.53
C LYS A 263 10.41 -10.79 -19.62
N THR A 264 11.36 -9.91 -19.93
CA THR A 264 12.72 -10.32 -20.33
C THR A 264 13.60 -10.68 -19.14
N GLU A 265 13.53 -9.91 -18.05
CA GLU A 265 14.41 -10.03 -16.89
C GLU A 265 13.84 -10.91 -15.78
N PHE A 266 12.56 -11.29 -15.87
CA PHE A 266 11.93 -12.18 -14.90
C PHE A 266 11.31 -13.40 -15.57
N LEU A 267 10.23 -13.24 -16.33
CA LEU A 267 9.46 -14.38 -16.84
C LEU A 267 10.26 -15.30 -17.79
N ASP A 268 11.02 -14.72 -18.72
CA ASP A 268 11.82 -15.47 -19.71
C ASP A 268 13.09 -16.09 -19.08
N ARG A 269 13.53 -15.60 -17.92
CA ARG A 269 14.73 -16.09 -17.21
C ARG A 269 14.46 -17.29 -16.32
N LEU A 270 13.27 -17.39 -15.74
CA LEU A 270 12.94 -18.45 -14.79
C LEU A 270 13.12 -19.84 -15.39
N THR A 271 13.81 -20.71 -14.65
CA THR A 271 13.88 -22.14 -15.01
C THR A 271 12.49 -22.78 -15.01
N ALA A 272 12.31 -23.87 -15.77
CA ALA A 272 11.03 -24.59 -15.82
C ALA A 272 10.56 -25.05 -14.41
N VAL A 273 11.50 -25.38 -13.52
CA VAL A 273 11.19 -25.79 -12.14
C VAL A 273 10.74 -24.59 -11.29
N ALA A 274 11.42 -23.46 -11.39
CA ALA A 274 11.01 -22.24 -10.70
C ALA A 274 9.63 -21.76 -11.20
N ARG A 275 9.44 -21.74 -12.52
CA ARG A 275 8.19 -21.29 -13.16
C ARG A 275 6.98 -22.14 -12.78
N ARG A 276 7.11 -23.47 -12.75
CA ARG A 276 5.98 -24.38 -12.51
C ARG A 276 5.36 -24.22 -11.12
N ASP A 277 6.18 -24.06 -10.08
CA ASP A 277 5.65 -24.02 -8.69
C ASP A 277 5.56 -22.59 -8.14
N THR A 278 5.49 -21.57 -9.01
CA THR A 278 5.44 -20.15 -8.62
C THR A 278 4.22 -19.45 -9.22
N VAL A 279 3.51 -18.68 -8.40
CA VAL A 279 2.47 -17.74 -8.84
C VAL A 279 2.96 -16.30 -8.60
N LEU A 280 2.76 -15.44 -9.61
CA LEU A 280 3.07 -14.01 -9.55
C LEU A 280 1.77 -13.21 -9.48
N PHE A 281 1.65 -12.42 -8.41
CA PHE A 281 0.67 -11.34 -8.30
C PHE A 281 1.37 -10.02 -8.63
N ILE A 282 0.79 -9.24 -9.53
CA ILE A 282 1.15 -7.84 -9.74
C ILE A 282 -0.02 -7.01 -9.24
N VAL A 283 0.21 -6.22 -8.19
CA VAL A 283 -0.82 -5.42 -7.53
C VAL A 283 -0.36 -3.98 -7.39
N ALA A 284 -1.31 -3.07 -7.19
CA ALA A 284 -1.05 -1.70 -6.79
C ALA A 284 -1.68 -1.46 -5.42
N ASP A 285 -0.97 -0.72 -4.58
CA ASP A 285 -1.43 -0.30 -3.27
C ASP A 285 -2.61 0.69 -3.37
N HIS A 286 -2.57 1.59 -4.35
CA HIS A 286 -3.66 2.47 -4.75
C HIS A 286 -3.63 2.81 -6.25
N GLY A 287 -4.57 3.66 -6.68
CA GLY A 287 -4.51 4.33 -7.98
C GLY A 287 -4.28 5.83 -7.81
N GLN A 288 -4.51 6.57 -8.89
CA GLN A 288 -4.44 8.03 -8.89
C GLN A 288 -5.69 8.63 -9.53
N VAL A 289 -5.92 9.90 -9.22
CA VAL A 289 -6.98 10.72 -9.79
C VAL A 289 -6.38 12.05 -10.24
N PRO A 290 -6.95 12.71 -11.25
CA PRO A 290 -6.47 14.02 -11.67
C PRO A 290 -6.61 15.04 -10.53
N TYR A 291 -5.62 15.90 -10.38
CA TYR A 291 -5.73 17.09 -9.55
C TYR A 291 -6.46 18.19 -10.34
N ILE A 292 -7.56 18.70 -9.79
CA ILE A 292 -8.37 19.76 -10.41
C ILE A 292 -8.15 21.06 -9.61
N PRO A 293 -7.37 22.03 -10.11
CA PRO A 293 -7.01 23.24 -9.37
C PRO A 293 -8.22 24.03 -8.85
N ASP A 294 -9.33 24.04 -9.59
CA ASP A 294 -10.54 24.79 -9.22
C ASP A 294 -11.34 24.15 -8.08
N GLN A 295 -11.04 22.89 -7.73
CA GLN A 295 -11.66 22.18 -6.61
C GLN A 295 -10.83 22.28 -5.32
N ARG A 296 -9.74 23.04 -5.32
CA ARG A 296 -8.91 23.23 -4.13
C ARG A 296 -9.63 24.10 -3.10
N ILE A 297 -9.49 23.76 -1.83
CA ILE A 297 -9.96 24.57 -0.69
C ILE A 297 -8.72 25.07 0.07
N PRO A 298 -8.23 26.30 -0.18
CA PRO A 298 -7.08 26.84 0.53
C PRO A 298 -7.47 27.19 1.97
N LEU A 299 -6.86 26.54 2.97
CA LEU A 299 -7.15 26.82 4.38
C LEU A 299 -6.93 28.29 4.77
N THR A 300 -6.03 28.99 4.08
CA THR A 300 -5.78 30.44 4.26
C THR A 300 -7.01 31.30 4.01
N ASP A 301 -7.97 30.80 3.22
CA ASP A 301 -9.20 31.50 2.89
C ASP A 301 -10.28 31.27 3.97
N HIS A 302 -9.98 30.42 4.97
CA HIS A 302 -10.88 30.03 6.07
C HIS A 302 -10.28 30.31 7.46
N PRO A 303 -9.93 31.57 7.80
CA PRO A 303 -9.33 31.91 9.10
C PRO A 303 -10.23 31.56 10.29
N ARG A 304 -11.56 31.65 10.14
CA ARG A 304 -12.53 31.23 11.17
C ARG A 304 -12.40 29.75 11.52
N LEU A 305 -12.11 28.89 10.53
CA LEU A 305 -11.84 27.48 10.77
C LEU A 305 -10.53 27.32 11.54
N GLU A 306 -9.46 27.97 11.11
CA GLU A 306 -8.14 27.88 11.76
C GLU A 306 -8.17 28.30 13.23
N GLU A 307 -8.92 29.36 13.57
CA GLU A 307 -9.07 29.82 14.96
C GLU A 307 -9.65 28.75 15.89
N MET A 308 -10.50 27.87 15.35
CA MET A 308 -11.12 26.78 16.09
C MET A 308 -10.23 25.54 16.22
N LEU A 309 -9.10 25.47 15.51
CA LEU A 309 -8.18 24.34 15.53
C LEU A 309 -7.06 24.54 16.56
N LEU A 310 -6.67 23.44 17.20
CA LEU A 310 -5.55 23.34 18.14
C LEU A 310 -4.21 23.45 17.42
N MET A 311 -4.13 22.90 16.21
CA MET A 311 -2.95 22.86 15.36
C MET A 311 -3.36 22.84 13.89
N ARG A 312 -2.40 23.01 12.99
CA ARG A 312 -2.66 22.84 11.55
C ARG A 312 -3.21 21.44 11.27
N PRO A 313 -4.14 21.30 10.31
CA PRO A 313 -4.61 19.99 9.87
C PRO A 313 -3.46 19.06 9.49
N LEU A 314 -3.64 17.76 9.78
CA LEU A 314 -2.75 16.69 9.32
C LEU A 314 -3.52 15.79 8.34
N GLY A 315 -2.96 14.62 8.02
CA GLY A 315 -3.50 13.68 7.05
C GLY A 315 -2.90 13.89 5.67
N GLY A 316 -3.75 13.82 4.65
CA GLY A 316 -3.39 14.11 3.26
C GLY A 316 -4.35 15.11 2.63
N ALA A 317 -4.14 15.40 1.34
CA ALA A 317 -4.90 16.43 0.63
C ALA A 317 -6.38 16.08 0.43
N ARG A 318 -6.76 14.80 0.52
CA ARG A 318 -8.14 14.30 0.34
C ARG A 318 -8.73 13.71 1.63
N GLU A 319 -7.93 13.65 2.68
CA GLU A 319 -8.25 13.06 3.97
C GLU A 319 -7.62 13.90 5.08
N LEU A 320 -8.28 15.01 5.43
CA LEU A 320 -7.78 15.92 6.46
C LEU A 320 -8.20 15.49 7.86
N TYR A 321 -7.25 15.52 8.79
CA TYR A 321 -7.49 15.38 10.21
C TYR A 321 -7.50 16.76 10.87
N LEU A 322 -8.68 17.18 11.32
CA LEU A 322 -8.90 18.46 12.01
C LEU A 322 -8.88 18.26 13.52
N TYR A 323 -7.92 18.88 14.19
CA TYR A 323 -7.77 18.82 15.64
C TYR A 323 -8.45 20.03 16.26
N ALA A 324 -9.74 19.93 16.58
CA ALA A 324 -10.48 21.03 17.17
C ALA A 324 -9.97 21.38 18.59
N ARG A 325 -9.97 22.67 18.95
CA ARG A 325 -9.79 23.10 20.34
C ARG A 325 -10.91 22.52 21.21
N GLN A 326 -10.64 22.40 22.51
CA GLN A 326 -11.62 21.92 23.47
C GLN A 326 -12.93 22.72 23.37
N GLY A 327 -14.06 22.02 23.26
CA GLY A 327 -15.39 22.63 23.11
C GLY A 327 -15.72 23.17 21.71
N ARG A 328 -14.82 23.04 20.72
CA ARG A 328 -15.03 23.57 19.35
C ARG A 328 -15.44 22.53 18.31
N VAL A 329 -15.50 21.24 18.64
CA VAL A 329 -15.85 20.17 17.68
C VAL A 329 -17.15 20.46 16.92
N ALA A 330 -18.24 20.78 17.63
CA ALA A 330 -19.53 21.06 16.98
C ALA A 330 -19.47 22.30 16.05
N HIS A 331 -18.70 23.33 16.43
CA HIS A 331 -18.52 24.54 15.63
C HIS A 331 -17.68 24.27 14.37
N VAL A 332 -16.67 23.41 14.46
CA VAL A 332 -15.87 22.98 13.30
C VAL A 332 -16.75 22.20 12.32
N VAL A 333 -17.53 21.23 12.81
CA VAL A 333 -18.47 20.46 11.98
C VAL A 333 -19.50 21.38 11.32
N GLN A 334 -20.09 22.30 12.10
CA GLN A 334 -21.04 23.28 11.56
C GLN A 334 -20.41 24.14 10.46
N TYR A 335 -19.19 24.66 10.68
CA TYR A 335 -18.49 25.48 9.69
C TYR A 335 -18.24 24.71 8.39
N ILE A 336 -17.80 23.45 8.47
CA ILE A 336 -17.57 22.61 7.28
C ILE A 336 -18.90 22.47 6.50
N ASN A 337 -19.96 22.03 7.17
CA ASN A 337 -21.25 21.80 6.52
C ASN A 337 -21.85 23.08 5.90
N GLU A 338 -21.65 24.24 6.52
CA GLU A 338 -22.22 25.51 6.06
C GLU A 338 -21.39 26.18 4.96
N GLU A 339 -20.06 26.09 5.02
CA GLU A 339 -19.14 26.90 4.20
C GLU A 339 -18.37 26.08 3.16
N LEU A 340 -18.20 24.78 3.37
CA LEU A 340 -17.40 23.89 2.50
C LEU A 340 -18.23 22.79 1.82
N GLY A 341 -19.42 22.49 2.34
CA GLY A 341 -20.24 21.35 1.90
C GLY A 341 -19.76 20.03 2.50
#